data_AF-A0AAV6AFL0-F1
#
_entry.id   AF-A0AAV6AFL0-F1
#
_cell.length_a   1.000
_cell.length_b   1.000
_cell.length_c   1.000
_cell.angle_alpha   90.00
_cell.angle_beta   90.00
_cell.angle_gamma   90.00
#
_symmetry.space_group_name_H-M   'P 1'
#
loop_
_entity.id
_entity.type
_entity.pdbx_description
1 polymer ?
#
loop_
_entity_poly.entity_id
_entity_poly.type
_entity_poly.pdbx_seq_one_letter_code
_entity_poly.pdbx_strand_id
1 'polypeptide(L)'
;AASMGALLLCAGAKGKRFALPHARIMIHQPLGGVQGQATDIDIQAKEILRMREELNRILIHHTGQSMEKIQRDTDRDFFMTAEQAREYKIVDEVISSKPTTRSVAEATVVAAAGR
;
A
#
# COMPACT_ATOMS: atom_id res chain seq x y z
N ALA A 1 1.32 5.67 7.04
CA ALA A 1 2.35 4.74 6.53
C ALA A 1 3.07 5.43 5.37
N ALA A 2 4.41 5.44 5.33
CA ALA A 2 5.16 6.21 4.33
C ALA A 2 6.30 5.37 3.72
N SER A 3 6.61 5.61 2.44
CA SER A 3 7.66 4.89 1.70
C SER A 3 7.47 3.36 1.82
N MET A 4 8.49 2.61 2.22
CA MET A 4 8.41 1.17 2.47
C MET A 4 7.27 0.77 3.43
N GLY A 5 6.90 1.62 4.39
CA GLY A 5 5.75 1.35 5.25
C GLY A 5 4.42 1.34 4.49
N ALA A 6 4.27 2.17 3.45
CA ALA A 6 3.10 2.15 2.58
C ALA A 6 3.09 0.91 1.68
N LEU A 7 4.25 0.45 1.22
CA LEU A 7 4.39 -0.79 0.46
C LEU A 7 4.00 -2.02 1.30
N LEU A 8 4.49 -2.11 2.55
CA LEU A 8 4.10 -3.16 3.49
C LEU A 8 2.60 -3.15 3.79
N LEU A 9 2.01 -1.96 4.00
CA LEU A 9 0.57 -1.80 4.16
C LEU A 9 -0.20 -2.31 2.93
N CYS A 10 0.27 -1.96 1.72
CA CYS A 10 -0.33 -2.37 0.45
C CYS A 10 -0.24 -3.88 0.22
N ALA A 11 0.83 -4.52 0.67
CA ALA A 11 1.12 -5.94 0.51
C ALA A 11 0.31 -6.86 1.44
N GLY A 12 -0.50 -6.29 2.34
CA GLY A 12 -1.41 -7.06 3.18
C GLY A 12 -2.41 -7.89 2.36
N ALA A 13 -2.98 -8.91 2.99
CA ALA A 13 -4.00 -9.75 2.37
C ALA A 13 -5.17 -8.90 1.83
N LYS A 14 -5.60 -9.17 0.60
CA LYS A 14 -6.70 -8.46 -0.07
C LYS A 14 -7.98 -8.50 0.78
N GLY A 15 -8.62 -7.34 0.96
CA GLY A 15 -9.80 -7.17 1.81
C GLY A 15 -9.48 -7.06 3.31
N LYS A 16 -8.19 -6.99 3.69
CA LYS A 16 -7.75 -6.91 5.09
C LYS A 16 -6.72 -5.79 5.33
N ARG A 17 -6.62 -4.82 4.42
CA ARG A 17 -5.73 -3.67 4.54
C ARG A 17 -6.53 -2.49 5.07
N PHE A 18 -6.19 -1.99 6.25
CA PHE A 18 -6.98 -0.98 6.96
C PHE A 18 -6.16 0.27 7.27
N ALA A 19 -6.84 1.43 7.27
CA ALA A 19 -6.32 2.68 7.79
C ALA A 19 -7.31 3.34 8.75
N LEU A 20 -6.81 4.16 9.69
CA LEU A 20 -7.64 5.05 10.50
C LEU A 20 -7.94 6.35 9.73
N PRO A 21 -9.00 7.12 10.07
CA PRO A 21 -9.48 8.23 9.24
C PRO A 21 -8.46 9.35 9.05
N HIS A 22 -7.60 9.59 10.04
CA HIS A 22 -6.57 10.63 10.00
C HIS A 22 -5.19 10.08 9.57
N ALA A 23 -5.12 8.84 9.11
CA ALA A 23 -3.87 8.29 8.60
C ALA A 23 -3.45 9.04 7.32
N ARG A 24 -2.16 9.36 7.24
CA ARG A 24 -1.51 9.84 6.03
C ARG A 24 -0.72 8.70 5.40
N ILE A 25 -0.96 8.44 4.11
CA ILE A 25 -0.20 7.49 3.31
C ILE A 25 0.70 8.28 2.36
N MET A 26 1.94 7.82 2.16
CA MET A 26 2.85 8.42 1.19
C MET A 26 3.62 7.34 0.44
N ILE A 27 3.66 7.44 -0.89
CA ILE A 27 4.51 6.63 -1.76
C ILE A 27 5.50 7.54 -2.49
N HIS A 28 6.69 7.02 -2.75
CA HIS A 28 7.71 7.66 -3.56
C HIS A 28 8.69 6.60 -4.11
N GLN A 29 9.55 7.01 -5.02
CA GLN A 29 10.65 6.20 -5.52
C GLN A 29 11.68 5.93 -4.41
N PRO A 30 12.47 4.84 -4.51
CA PRO A 30 13.55 4.60 -3.58
C PRO A 30 14.58 5.74 -3.62
N LEU A 31 15.08 6.11 -2.44
CA LEU A 31 16.15 7.09 -2.30
C LEU A 31 17.48 6.37 -2.10
N GLY A 32 18.53 6.89 -2.71
CA GLY A 32 19.89 6.38 -2.56
C GLY A 32 20.93 7.45 -2.88
N GLY A 33 22.17 7.16 -2.54
CA GLY A 33 23.32 8.00 -2.82
C GLY A 33 24.57 7.14 -2.86
N VAL A 34 25.46 7.45 -3.80
CA VAL A 34 26.72 6.74 -3.97
C VAL A 34 27.83 7.75 -4.29
N GLN A 35 29.01 7.49 -3.74
CA GLN A 35 30.26 8.19 -4.05
C GLN A 35 31.36 7.13 -4.14
N GLY A 36 32.31 7.29 -5.06
CA GLY A 36 33.37 6.30 -5.24
C GLY A 36 33.87 6.22 -6.67
N GLN A 37 34.45 5.07 -7.02
CA GLN A 37 34.92 4.83 -8.38
C GLN A 37 33.74 4.83 -9.37
N ALA A 38 34.02 5.18 -10.62
CA ALA A 38 32.99 5.21 -11.67
C ALA A 38 32.24 3.87 -11.78
N THR A 39 32.94 2.74 -11.59
CA THR A 39 32.36 1.40 -11.58
C THR A 39 31.38 1.20 -10.43
N ASP A 40 31.70 1.66 -9.22
CA ASP A 40 30.80 1.54 -8.07
C ASP A 40 29.54 2.40 -8.25
N ILE A 41 29.71 3.61 -8.79
CA ILE A 41 28.60 4.50 -9.13
C ILE A 41 27.66 3.83 -10.14
N ASP A 42 28.20 3.23 -11.20
CA ASP A 42 27.41 2.51 -12.21
C ASP A 42 26.67 1.31 -11.63
N ILE A 43 27.32 0.51 -10.78
CA ILE A 43 26.69 -0.65 -10.11
C ILE A 43 25.51 -0.20 -9.25
N GLN A 44 25.71 0.82 -8.41
CA GLN A 44 24.65 1.30 -7.51
C GLN A 44 23.52 1.99 -8.27
N ALA A 45 23.83 2.72 -9.34
CA ALA A 45 22.82 3.33 -10.21
C ALA A 45 21.95 2.27 -10.89
N LYS A 46 22.54 1.16 -11.36
CA LYS A 46 21.77 0.03 -11.93
C LYS A 46 20.89 -0.63 -10.88
N GLU A 47 21.40 -0.82 -9.67
CA GLU A 47 20.64 -1.47 -8.59
C GLU A 47 19.45 -0.61 -8.12
N ILE A 48 19.61 0.70 -7.98
CA ILE A 48 18.48 1.57 -7.60
C ILE A 48 17.39 1.61 -8.68
N LEU A 49 17.76 1.55 -9.97
CA LEU A 49 16.80 1.44 -11.07
C LEU A 49 16.06 0.09 -11.06
N ARG A 50 16.78 -1.01 -10.81
CA ARG A 50 16.19 -2.34 -10.64
C ARG A 50 15.20 -2.37 -9.47
N MET A 51 15.60 -1.83 -8.32
CA MET A 51 14.74 -1.72 -7.14
C MET A 51 13.48 -0.89 -7.42
N ARG A 52 13.63 0.28 -8.09
CA ARG A 52 12.49 1.12 -8.45
C ARG A 52 11.46 0.36 -9.29
N GLU A 53 11.92 -0.37 -10.30
CA GLU A 53 11.05 -1.19 -11.16
C GLU A 53 10.34 -2.29 -10.35
N GLU A 54 11.05 -2.98 -9.47
CA GLU A 54 10.48 -4.03 -8.62
C GLU A 54 9.41 -3.50 -7.67
N LEU A 55 9.69 -2.40 -6.96
CA LEU A 55 8.72 -1.78 -6.05
C LEU A 55 7.47 -1.29 -6.79
N ASN A 56 7.64 -0.76 -8.01
CA ASN A 56 6.52 -0.36 -8.85
C ASN A 56 5.65 -1.57 -9.24
N ARG A 57 6.25 -2.71 -9.60
CA ARG A 57 5.50 -3.95 -9.91
C ARG A 57 4.72 -4.47 -8.71
N ILE A 58 5.30 -4.39 -7.51
CA ILE A 58 4.59 -4.76 -6.27
C ILE A 58 3.36 -3.85 -6.08
N LEU A 59 3.52 -2.53 -6.23
CA LEU A 59 2.40 -1.60 -6.13
C LEU A 59 1.33 -1.90 -7.19
N ILE A 60 1.70 -2.16 -8.45
CA ILE A 60 0.77 -2.55 -9.53
C ILE A 60 0.00 -3.80 -9.13
N HIS A 61 0.69 -4.85 -8.66
CA HIS A 61 0.06 -6.11 -8.29
C HIS A 61 -1.02 -5.93 -7.21
N HIS A 62 -0.75 -5.14 -6.18
CA HIS A 62 -1.66 -4.97 -5.04
C HIS A 62 -2.72 -3.88 -5.23
N THR A 63 -2.47 -2.88 -6.09
CA THR A 63 -3.42 -1.77 -6.34
C THR A 63 -4.22 -1.95 -7.63
N GLY A 64 -3.70 -2.68 -8.61
CA GLY A 64 -4.26 -2.78 -9.96
C GLY A 64 -4.16 -1.49 -10.78
N GLN A 65 -3.35 -0.52 -10.36
CA GLN A 65 -3.06 0.68 -11.14
C GLN A 65 -2.14 0.34 -12.32
N SER A 66 -2.15 1.17 -13.38
CA SER A 66 -1.24 0.99 -14.50
C SER A 66 0.20 1.38 -14.13
N MET A 67 1.18 0.84 -14.87
CA MET A 67 2.60 1.19 -14.68
C MET A 67 2.83 2.69 -14.85
N GLU A 68 2.22 3.31 -15.86
CA GLU A 68 2.37 4.75 -16.14
C GLU A 68 1.86 5.60 -14.97
N LYS A 69 0.78 5.15 -14.31
CA LYS A 69 0.24 5.84 -13.13
C LYS A 69 1.15 5.67 -11.92
N ILE A 70 1.60 4.46 -11.62
CA ILE A 70 2.51 4.21 -10.49
C ILE A 70 3.82 4.98 -10.66
N GLN A 71 4.41 4.98 -11.86
CA GLN A 71 5.65 5.72 -12.12
C GLN A 71 5.47 7.22 -11.93
N ARG A 72 4.38 7.80 -12.43
CA ARG A 72 4.08 9.23 -12.25
C ARG A 72 3.88 9.58 -10.78
N ASP A 73 3.09 8.78 -10.08
CA ASP A 73 2.69 9.05 -8.71
C ASP A 73 3.80 8.68 -7.69
N THR A 74 4.85 7.96 -8.10
CA THR A 74 6.01 7.68 -7.23
C THR A 74 7.23 8.54 -7.56
N ASP A 75 7.26 9.29 -8.67
CA ASP A 75 8.42 10.11 -9.03
C ASP A 75 8.75 11.19 -7.97
N ARG A 76 7.75 11.69 -7.27
CA ARG A 76 7.92 12.57 -6.10
C ARG A 76 7.09 12.05 -4.95
N ASP A 77 7.27 12.66 -3.78
CA ASP A 77 6.43 12.37 -2.62
C ASP A 77 4.95 12.60 -2.95
N PHE A 78 4.18 11.52 -3.00
CA PHE A 78 2.76 11.55 -3.27
C PHE A 78 1.98 11.21 -2.01
N PHE A 79 1.41 12.25 -1.40
CA PHE A 79 0.66 12.14 -0.16
C PHE A 79 -0.82 11.89 -0.43
N MET A 80 -1.40 10.99 0.37
CA MET A 80 -2.80 10.62 0.32
C MET A 80 -3.40 10.67 1.73
N THR A 81 -4.65 11.13 1.81
CA THR A 81 -5.51 10.86 2.96
C THR A 81 -5.86 9.36 3.01
N ALA A 82 -6.45 8.91 4.12
CA ALA A 82 -6.91 7.53 4.24
C ALA A 82 -7.93 7.14 3.13
N GLU A 83 -8.86 8.05 2.82
CA GLU A 83 -9.86 7.86 1.76
C GLU A 83 -9.21 7.78 0.37
N GLN A 84 -8.29 8.70 0.06
CA GLN A 84 -7.55 8.65 -1.20
C GLN A 84 -6.73 7.36 -1.33
N ALA A 85 -6.13 6.88 -0.23
CA ALA A 85 -5.40 5.62 -0.23
C ALA A 85 -6.32 4.40 -0.45
N ARG A 86 -7.59 4.48 -0.01
CA ARG A 86 -8.63 3.46 -0.32
C ARG A 86 -8.99 3.49 -1.81
N GLU A 87 -9.26 4.67 -2.35
CA GLU A 87 -9.54 4.85 -3.79
C GLU A 87 -8.37 4.39 -4.66
N TYR A 88 -7.14 4.65 -4.21
CA TYR A 88 -5.91 4.17 -4.83
C TYR A 88 -5.69 2.67 -4.69
N LYS A 89 -6.43 2.00 -3.79
CA LYS A 89 -6.34 0.59 -3.42
C LYS A 89 -5.05 0.19 -2.70
N ILE A 90 -4.41 1.14 -2.00
CA ILE A 90 -3.33 0.83 -1.04
C ILE A 90 -3.93 0.19 0.21
N VAL A 91 -5.11 0.68 0.64
CA VAL A 91 -5.92 0.04 1.68
C VAL A 91 -7.27 -0.38 1.09
N ASP A 92 -7.93 -1.32 1.75
CA ASP A 92 -9.27 -1.78 1.38
C ASP A 92 -10.35 -0.97 2.11
N GLU A 93 -10.11 -0.56 3.36
CA GLU A 93 -11.11 0.12 4.18
C GLU A 93 -10.50 1.14 5.14
N VAL A 94 -11.24 2.23 5.38
CA VAL A 94 -10.94 3.23 6.40
C VAL A 94 -11.90 3.00 7.58
N ILE A 95 -11.37 2.62 8.73
CA ILE A 95 -12.16 2.22 9.90
C ILE A 95 -12.13 3.30 10.98
N SER A 96 -13.30 3.71 11.48
CA SER A 96 -13.45 4.74 12.53
C SER A 96 -13.80 4.19 13.91
N SER A 97 -14.23 2.93 13.98
CA SER A 97 -14.48 2.20 15.21
C SER A 97 -14.01 0.75 15.02
N LYS A 98 -13.86 0.00 16.13
CA LYS A 98 -13.63 -1.44 16.02
C LYS A 98 -14.79 -2.02 15.19
N PRO A 99 -14.52 -2.81 14.14
CA PRO A 99 -15.57 -3.57 13.49
C PRO A 99 -16.27 -4.36 14.59
N THR A 100 -17.51 -4.02 14.89
CA THR A 100 -18.31 -4.78 15.86
C THR A 100 -18.37 -6.17 15.29
N THR A 101 -17.62 -7.08 15.90
CA THR A 101 -17.59 -8.47 15.47
C THR A 101 -19.02 -8.94 15.67
N ARG A 102 -19.81 -9.05 14.60
CA ARG A 102 -21.04 -9.84 14.68
C ARG A 102 -20.57 -11.21 15.08
N SER A 103 -20.89 -11.58 16.32
CA SER A 103 -20.52 -12.87 16.85
C SER A 103 -21.08 -13.92 15.90
N VAL A 104 -20.27 -14.90 15.55
CA VAL A 104 -20.70 -16.04 14.72
C VAL A 104 -21.89 -16.77 15.38
N ALA A 105 -22.17 -16.51 16.67
CA ALA A 105 -23.29 -17.04 17.42
C ALA A 105 -24.66 -16.42 17.05
N GLU A 106 -24.75 -15.17 16.60
CA GLU A 106 -26.06 -14.55 16.30
C GLU A 106 -26.68 -15.08 14.99
N ALA A 107 -25.88 -15.56 14.05
CA ALA A 107 -26.36 -16.15 12.81
C ALA A 107 -27.09 -17.49 13.03
N THR A 108 -26.79 -18.20 14.13
CA THR A 108 -27.39 -19.53 14.42
C THR A 108 -28.72 -19.41 15.16
N VAL A 109 -28.94 -18.33 15.93
CA VAL A 109 -30.16 -18.18 16.74
C VAL A 109 -31.35 -17.70 15.91
N VAL A 110 -31.13 -16.87 14.89
CA VAL A 110 -32.22 -16.37 14.02
C VAL A 110 -32.78 -17.47 13.09
N ALA A 111 -31.99 -18.48 12.74
CA ALA A 111 -32.47 -19.64 11.96
C ALA A 111 -33.26 -20.66 12.79
N ALA A 112 -33.11 -20.66 14.12
CA ALA A 112 -33.76 -21.61 15.02
C ALA A 112 -35.08 -21.09 15.64
N ALA A 113 -35.34 -19.78 15.62
CA ALA A 113 -36.53 -19.16 16.19
C ALA A 113 -37.74 -19.07 15.22
N GLY A 114 -37.67 -19.75 14.08
CA GLY A 114 -38.67 -19.72 13.01
C GLY A 114 -39.60 -20.93 12.94
N ARG A 115 -39.95 -21.56 14.07
CA ARG A 115 -41.07 -22.51 14.20
C ARG A 115 -41.74 -22.39 15.56
#